data_AF-A0A383D5K5-F1
#
_entry.id   AF-A0A383D5K5-F1
#
_cell.length_a   1.000
_cell.length_b   1.000
_cell.length_c   1.000
_cell.angle_alpha   90.00
_cell.angle_beta   90.00
_cell.angle_gamma   90.00
#
_symmetry.space_group_name_H-M   'P 1'
#
loop_
_entity.id
_entity.type
_entity.pdbx_description
1 polymer ?
#
loop_
_entity_poly.entity_id
_entity_poly.type
_entity_poly.pdbx_seq_one_letter_code
_entity_poly.pdbx_strand_id
1 'polypeptide(L)'
;MKQIIKDVLNDMSNSQVNLASDAARETVSSLISAALKAQGYNNSNKVNSYLTSDLSEEEQKARDSWVCSICGENTADVDYDYLGSGTNHLGCELKSQEELDEYVEDIDEQAYAQGRGSSKDVRREKN
;
A
#
# COMPACT_ATOMS: atom_id res chain seq x y z
N MET A 1 -18.40 14.20 -0.90
CA MET A 1 -17.19 15.06 -0.90
C MET A 1 -17.49 16.53 -1.26
N LYS A 2 -18.03 16.85 -2.45
CA LYS A 2 -18.36 18.25 -2.83
C LYS A 2 -19.25 19.00 -1.83
N GLN A 3 -20.24 18.31 -1.25
CA GLN A 3 -21.12 18.91 -0.24
C GLN A 3 -20.36 19.25 1.05
N ILE A 4 -19.52 18.32 1.53
CA ILE A 4 -18.66 18.50 2.72
C ILE A 4 -17.76 19.73 2.57
N ILE A 5 -17.14 19.91 1.40
CA ILE A 5 -16.29 21.08 1.12
C ILE A 5 -17.13 22.37 1.16
N LYS A 6 -18.32 22.37 0.55
CA LYS A 6 -19.22 23.54 0.59
C LYS A 6 -19.67 23.87 2.00
N ASP A 7 -19.95 22.86 2.82
CA ASP A 7 -20.40 23.04 4.20
C ASP A 7 -19.28 23.72 5.03
N VAL A 8 -18.03 23.24 4.90
CA VAL A 8 -16.86 23.89 5.54
C VAL A 8 -16.67 25.34 5.06
N LEU A 9 -16.79 25.59 3.75
CA LEU A 9 -16.64 26.95 3.21
C LEU A 9 -17.79 27.88 3.68
N ASN A 10 -19.01 27.35 3.83
CA ASN A 10 -20.14 28.10 4.35
C ASN A 10 -19.97 28.44 5.84
N ASP A 11 -19.45 27.53 6.66
CA ASP A 11 -19.14 27.79 8.06
C ASP A 11 -18.11 28.91 8.20
N MET A 12 -17.16 28.98 7.26
CA MET A 12 -16.13 30.02 7.22
C MET A 12 -16.58 31.31 6.52
N SER A 13 -17.80 31.36 5.94
CA SER A 13 -18.25 32.48 5.08
C SER A 13 -18.29 33.83 5.78
N ASN A 14 -18.50 33.86 7.10
CA ASN A 14 -18.50 35.08 7.90
C ASN A 14 -17.09 35.51 8.35
N SER A 15 -16.07 34.69 8.07
CA SER A 15 -14.67 35.01 8.37
C SER A 15 -14.06 35.77 7.21
N GLN A 16 -13.34 36.86 7.49
CA GLN A 16 -12.54 37.57 6.47
C GLN A 16 -11.25 36.81 6.18
N VAL A 17 -11.36 35.66 5.53
CA VAL A 17 -10.23 34.80 5.21
C VAL A 17 -9.49 35.36 3.99
N ASN A 18 -8.24 35.76 4.17
CA ASN A 18 -7.38 36.15 3.06
C ASN A 18 -6.78 34.90 2.38
N LEU A 19 -7.45 34.38 1.35
CA LEU A 19 -6.98 33.21 0.59
C LEU A 19 -5.65 33.42 -0.15
N ALA A 20 -5.14 34.65 -0.24
CA ALA A 20 -3.79 34.90 -0.76
C ALA A 20 -2.69 34.48 0.22
N SER A 21 -3.00 34.42 1.53
CA SER A 21 -2.07 33.98 2.57
C SER A 21 -1.94 32.46 2.59
N ASP A 22 -0.71 31.97 2.62
CA ASP A 22 -0.43 30.53 2.76
C ASP A 22 -1.02 29.97 4.05
N ALA A 23 -0.88 30.68 5.17
CA ALA A 23 -1.44 30.27 6.45
C ALA A 23 -2.97 30.14 6.40
N ALA A 24 -3.65 31.00 5.65
CA ALA A 24 -5.10 30.92 5.47
C ALA A 24 -5.49 29.69 4.63
N ARG A 25 -4.77 29.42 3.53
CA ARG A 25 -5.00 28.22 2.71
C ARG A 25 -4.76 26.94 3.49
N GLU A 26 -3.71 26.88 4.29
CA GLU A 26 -3.41 25.75 5.17
C GLU A 26 -4.50 25.51 6.21
N THR A 27 -5.03 26.58 6.79
CA THR A 27 -6.13 26.49 7.77
C THR A 27 -7.39 25.91 7.11
N VAL A 28 -7.77 26.40 5.92
CA VAL A 28 -8.91 25.88 5.16
C VAL A 28 -8.70 24.42 4.77
N SER A 29 -7.51 24.07 4.29
CA SER A 29 -7.13 22.70 3.92
C SER A 29 -7.26 21.74 5.11
N SER A 30 -6.75 22.15 6.27
CA SER A 30 -6.82 21.38 7.51
C SER A 30 -8.26 21.14 7.98
N LEU A 31 -9.13 22.16 7.87
CA LEU A 31 -10.54 22.04 8.22
C LEU A 31 -11.30 21.08 7.30
N ILE A 32 -11.07 21.17 5.98
CA ILE A 32 -11.65 20.24 5.01
C ILE A 32 -11.18 18.81 5.32
N SER A 33 -9.89 18.63 5.59
CA SER A 33 -9.30 17.33 5.94
C SER A 33 -9.92 16.73 7.21
N ALA A 34 -10.13 17.56 8.24
CA ALA A 34 -10.76 17.13 9.48
C ALA A 34 -12.24 16.74 9.27
N ALA A 35 -13.00 17.53 8.51
CA ALA A 35 -14.39 17.24 8.19
C ALA A 35 -14.56 15.93 7.40
N LEU A 36 -13.66 15.65 6.47
CA LEU A 36 -13.62 14.37 5.74
C LEU A 36 -13.37 13.20 6.69
N LYS A 37 -12.36 13.30 7.55
CA LYS A 37 -12.05 12.26 8.55
C LYS A 37 -13.24 11.99 9.48
N ALA A 38 -13.93 13.03 9.92
CA ALA A 38 -15.11 12.91 10.77
C ALA A 38 -16.27 12.16 10.11
N GLN A 39 -16.39 12.22 8.78
CA GLN A 39 -17.39 11.47 8.01
C GLN A 39 -16.94 10.05 7.62
N GLY A 40 -15.82 9.56 8.19
CA GLY A 40 -15.30 8.22 7.89
C GLY A 40 -14.54 8.12 6.57
N TYR A 41 -14.07 9.25 6.03
CA TYR A 41 -13.07 9.27 4.96
C TYR A 41 -11.68 9.23 5.59
N ASN A 42 -11.18 8.02 5.83
CA ASN A 42 -9.86 7.73 6.35
C ASN A 42 -8.95 7.16 5.25
N ASN A 43 -7.63 7.23 5.44
CA ASN A 43 -6.63 6.87 4.42
C ASN A 43 -6.79 5.43 3.87
N SER A 44 -7.42 4.53 4.64
CA SER A 44 -7.74 3.15 4.24
C SER A 44 -9.00 3.02 3.38
N ASN A 45 -9.89 4.02 3.39
CA ASN A 45 -11.15 4.02 2.65
C ASN A 45 -11.12 5.17 1.63
N LYS A 46 -10.34 4.97 0.56
CA LYS A 46 -10.30 5.75 -0.68
C LYS A 46 -10.64 7.24 -0.49
N VAL A 47 -9.80 7.96 0.25
CA VAL A 47 -9.68 9.39 0.02
C VAL A 47 -8.79 9.52 -1.20
N ASN A 48 -9.45 9.65 -2.36
CA ASN A 48 -8.82 9.92 -3.64
C ASN A 48 -7.76 11.01 -3.50
N SER A 49 -6.66 10.82 -4.24
CA SER A 49 -5.44 11.59 -4.49
C SER A 49 -5.46 13.14 -4.44
N TYR A 50 -6.58 13.80 -4.19
CA TYR A 50 -6.67 15.26 -4.15
C TYR A 50 -6.07 15.90 -2.89
N LEU A 51 -5.72 15.12 -1.85
CA LEU A 51 -5.03 15.64 -0.66
C LEU A 51 -3.50 15.55 -0.77
N THR A 52 -2.94 14.83 -1.75
CA THR A 52 -1.49 14.60 -1.81
C THR A 52 -1.00 14.60 -3.25
N SER A 53 -0.27 15.66 -3.60
CA SER A 53 0.66 15.82 -4.73
C SER A 53 0.10 16.11 -6.14
N ASP A 54 0.69 17.14 -6.75
CA ASP A 54 0.48 17.73 -8.08
C ASP A 54 0.82 16.77 -9.25
N LEU A 55 0.19 15.61 -9.33
CA LEU A 55 0.45 14.63 -10.40
C LEU A 55 -0.77 14.48 -11.30
N SER A 56 -0.51 14.29 -12.59
CA SER A 56 -1.56 14.13 -13.59
C SER A 56 -2.39 12.87 -13.33
N GLU A 57 -3.65 12.84 -13.78
CA GLU A 57 -4.55 11.69 -13.58
C GLU A 57 -3.97 10.39 -14.16
N GLU A 58 -3.17 10.51 -15.21
CA GLU A 58 -2.50 9.40 -15.90
C GLU A 58 -1.35 8.83 -15.05
N GLU A 59 -0.54 9.70 -14.42
CA GLU A 59 0.52 9.30 -13.51
C GLU A 59 -0.04 8.64 -12.26
N GLN A 60 -1.14 9.16 -11.72
CA GLN A 60 -1.81 8.55 -10.57
C GLN A 60 -2.32 7.15 -10.92
N LYS A 61 -2.99 7.00 -12.06
CA LYS A 61 -3.48 5.69 -12.51
C LYS A 61 -2.35 4.71 -12.79
N ALA A 62 -1.23 5.19 -13.33
CA ALA A 62 -0.04 4.37 -13.47
C ALA A 62 0.39 3.90 -12.08
N ARG A 63 0.67 4.80 -11.12
CA ARG A 63 1.14 4.41 -9.79
C ARG A 63 0.16 3.54 -9.01
N ASP A 64 -1.15 3.74 -9.15
CA ASP A 64 -2.17 2.90 -8.53
C ASP A 64 -2.14 1.44 -9.04
N SER A 65 -1.60 1.21 -10.25
CA SER A 65 -1.40 -0.14 -10.78
C SER A 65 -0.12 -0.82 -10.29
N TRP A 66 0.84 -0.04 -9.77
CA TRP A 66 2.09 -0.52 -9.20
C TRP A 66 1.92 -0.74 -7.69
N VAL A 67 1.21 -1.82 -7.34
CA VAL A 67 0.97 -2.21 -5.95
C VAL A 67 1.41 -3.66 -5.76
N CYS A 68 2.12 -3.93 -4.67
CA CYS A 68 2.53 -5.26 -4.29
C CYS A 68 1.32 -6.06 -3.79
N SER A 69 1.08 -7.25 -4.36
CA SER A 69 -0.03 -8.11 -3.96
C SER A 69 0.18 -8.80 -2.61
N ILE A 70 1.41 -8.77 -2.07
CA ILE A 70 1.79 -9.45 -0.83
C ILE A 70 1.59 -8.54 0.38
N CYS A 71 2.09 -7.30 0.32
CA CYS A 71 1.98 -6.33 1.43
C CYS A 71 0.96 -5.20 1.20
N GLY A 72 0.46 -5.02 -0.03
CA GLY A 72 -0.48 -3.96 -0.37
C GLY A 72 0.14 -2.57 -0.49
N GLU A 73 1.46 -2.45 -0.37
CA GLU A 73 2.18 -1.19 -0.52
C GLU A 73 2.54 -0.89 -1.99
N ASN A 74 2.76 0.39 -2.31
CA ASN A 74 3.09 0.84 -3.65
C ASN A 74 4.53 0.48 -4.06
N THR A 75 4.73 0.18 -5.34
CA THR A 75 6.03 -0.17 -5.94
C THR A 75 6.48 0.78 -7.05
N ALA A 76 5.73 1.85 -7.32
CA ALA A 76 6.07 2.81 -8.38
C ALA A 76 7.40 3.54 -8.15
N ASP A 77 7.81 3.71 -6.89
CA ASP A 77 9.05 4.40 -6.50
C ASP A 77 10.18 3.40 -6.17
N VAL A 78 10.01 2.11 -6.42
CA VAL A 78 11.00 1.06 -6.15
C VAL A 78 11.90 0.85 -7.37
N ASP A 79 13.22 0.76 -7.17
CA ASP A 79 14.14 0.50 -8.27
C ASP A 79 13.87 -0.87 -8.91
N TYR A 80 14.12 -0.97 -10.22
CA TYR A 80 13.88 -2.18 -11.01
C TYR A 80 14.60 -3.43 -10.46
N ASP A 81 15.78 -3.26 -9.86
CA ASP A 81 16.56 -4.35 -9.26
C ASP A 81 15.91 -4.92 -7.99
N TYR A 82 14.97 -4.20 -7.37
CA TYR A 82 14.24 -4.61 -6.18
C TYR A 82 12.76 -4.92 -6.45
N LEU A 83 12.38 -5.02 -7.73
CA LEU A 83 11.07 -5.47 -8.18
C LEU A 83 11.06 -6.99 -8.42
N GLY A 84 10.06 -7.66 -7.86
CA GLY A 84 9.79 -9.08 -8.04
C GLY A 84 8.85 -9.34 -9.22
N SER A 85 8.12 -10.45 -9.16
CA SER A 85 7.13 -10.79 -10.19
C SER A 85 5.95 -9.81 -10.20
N GLY A 86 5.49 -9.47 -11.42
CA GLY A 86 4.43 -8.49 -11.62
C GLY A 86 4.83 -7.10 -11.13
N THR A 87 4.24 -6.67 -10.01
CA THR A 87 4.49 -5.37 -9.35
C THR A 87 4.81 -5.56 -7.87
N ASN A 88 5.31 -6.74 -7.48
CA ASN A 88 5.64 -7.06 -6.11
C ASN A 88 7.02 -6.53 -5.71
N HIS A 89 7.24 -6.29 -4.42
CA HIS A 89 8.58 -6.11 -3.89
C HIS A 89 9.33 -7.44 -3.94
N LEU A 90 10.56 -7.44 -4.45
CA LEU A 90 11.42 -8.63 -4.46
C LEU A 90 11.58 -9.22 -3.06
N GLY A 91 11.75 -8.36 -2.05
CA GLY A 91 11.89 -8.79 -0.65
C GLY A 91 10.64 -9.46 -0.07
N CYS A 92 9.44 -9.17 -0.57
CA CYS A 92 8.23 -9.86 -0.14
C CYS A 92 8.18 -11.30 -0.69
N GLU A 93 8.56 -11.48 -1.94
CA GLU A 93 8.57 -12.80 -2.58
C GLU A 93 9.60 -13.73 -1.94
N LEU A 94 10.80 -13.21 -1.64
CA LEU A 94 11.84 -13.98 -0.97
C LEU A 94 11.39 -14.46 0.42
N LYS A 95 10.72 -13.61 1.20
CA LYS A 95 10.17 -14.01 2.51
C LYS A 95 9.11 -15.09 2.37
N SER A 96 8.18 -14.94 1.44
CA SER A 96 7.16 -15.97 1.18
C SER A 96 7.77 -17.29 0.72
N GLN A 97 8.90 -17.26 0.01
CA GLN A 97 9.63 -18.47 -0.37
C GLN A 97 10.33 -19.11 0.83
N GLU A 98 11.00 -18.33 1.68
CA GLU A 98 11.63 -18.84 2.91
C GLU A 98 10.60 -19.52 3.83
N GLU A 99 9.43 -18.90 4.03
CA GLU A 99 8.34 -19.48 4.83
C GLU A 99 7.83 -20.82 4.25
N LEU A 100 7.76 -20.94 2.92
CA LEU A 100 7.38 -22.19 2.27
C LEU A 100 8.46 -23.26 2.40
N ASP A 101 9.73 -22.88 2.26
CA ASP A 101 10.86 -23.79 2.38
C ASP A 101 10.95 -24.35 3.81
N GLU A 102 10.81 -23.51 4.84
CA GLU A 102 10.75 -23.94 6.25
C GLU A 102 9.61 -24.95 6.48
N TYR A 103 8.41 -24.65 5.98
CA TYR A 103 7.27 -25.55 6.11
C TYR A 103 7.48 -26.90 5.40
N VAL A 104 8.18 -26.92 4.27
CA VAL A 104 8.54 -28.16 3.56
C VAL A 104 9.57 -28.97 4.35
N GLU A 105 10.55 -28.31 4.98
CA GLU A 105 11.53 -28.99 5.82
C GLU A 105 10.86 -29.67 7.03
N ASP A 106 9.93 -28.99 7.69
CA ASP A 106 9.14 -29.56 8.80
C ASP A 106 8.36 -30.81 8.39
N ILE A 107 7.76 -30.79 7.19
CA ILE A 107 7.03 -31.96 6.65
C ILE A 107 7.98 -33.13 6.38
N ASP A 108 9.16 -32.85 5.80
CA ASP A 108 10.15 -33.87 5.48
C ASP A 108 10.71 -34.53 6.75
N GLU A 109 10.96 -33.74 7.80
CA GLU A 109 11.38 -34.24 9.11
C GLU A 109 10.30 -35.12 9.75
N GLN A 110 9.03 -34.70 9.71
CA GLN A 110 7.92 -35.49 10.21
C GLN A 110 7.73 -36.81 9.44
N ALA A 111 7.90 -36.78 8.11
CA ALA A 111 7.84 -37.98 7.28
C ALA A 111 8.97 -38.95 7.62
N TYR A 112 10.19 -38.44 7.82
CA TYR A 112 11.34 -39.23 8.24
C TYR A 112 11.13 -39.87 9.62
N ALA A 113 10.60 -39.12 10.59
CA ALA A 113 10.25 -39.64 11.92
C ALA A 113 9.19 -40.76 11.88
N GLN A 114 8.34 -40.78 10.86
CA GLN A 114 7.35 -41.84 10.59
C GLN A 114 7.92 -43.02 9.79
N GLY A 115 9.22 -43.03 9.48
CA GLY A 115 9.89 -44.09 8.72
C GLY A 115 9.62 -44.03 7.21
N ARG A 116 9.11 -42.90 6.70
CA ARG A 116 9.04 -42.63 5.26
C ARG A 116 10.36 -42.01 4.80
N GLY A 117 10.84 -42.32 3.59
CA GLY A 117 12.10 -41.78 3.09
C GLY A 117 12.04 -40.25 2.94
N SER A 118 13.17 -39.57 3.16
CA SER A 118 13.26 -38.10 3.02
C SER A 118 13.35 -37.69 1.56
N SER A 119 12.78 -36.53 1.24
CA SER A 119 12.93 -35.86 -0.06
C SER A 119 14.39 -35.61 -0.44
N LYS A 120 15.28 -35.45 0.55
CA LYS A 120 16.72 -35.23 0.38
C LYS A 120 17.42 -36.50 -0.10
N ASP A 121 16.94 -37.68 0.30
CA ASP A 121 17.48 -38.97 -0.16
C ASP A 121 17.14 -39.22 -1.64
N VAL A 122 15.91 -38.90 -2.05
CA VAL A 122 15.42 -39.10 -3.42
C VAL A 122 16.14 -38.19 -4.44
N ARG A 123 16.55 -36.97 -4.06
CA ARG A 123 17.35 -36.08 -4.93
C ARG A 123 18.75 -36.62 -5.20
N ARG A 124 19.32 -37.39 -4.27
CA ARG A 124 20.68 -37.94 -4.40
C ARG A 124 20.75 -39.15 -5.33
N GLU A 125 19.65 -39.86 -5.54
CA GLU A 125 19.57 -41.01 -6.46
C GLU A 125 19.37 -40.62 -7.93
N LYS A 126 19.05 -39.35 -8.21
CA LYS A 126 18.74 -38.84 -9.56
C LYS A 126 19.88 -38.05 -10.22
N ASN A 127 20.99 -37.85 -9.52
CA ASN A 127 22.25 -37.30 -10.04
C ASN A 127 23.31 -38.39 -10.15
#